data_AF-A0A1U7IM18-F1
#
_entry.id   AF-A0A1U7IM18-F1
#
_cell.length_a   1.000
_cell.length_b   1.000
_cell.length_c   1.000
_cell.angle_alpha   90.00
_cell.angle_beta   90.00
_cell.angle_gamma   90.00
#
_symmetry.space_group_name_H-M   'P 1'
#
loop_
_entity.id
_entity.type
_entity.pdbx_description
1 polymer ?
#
loop_
_entity_poly.entity_id
_entity_poly.type
_entity_poly.pdbx_seq_one_letter_code
_entity_poly.pdbx_strand_id
1 'polypeptide(L)' 'MQTEEIKNWPPQPDPSWPYAPLYDGLTAIFNKAIVLRSQITNIEEPNAQTDKKVAAQLTEISGLVNGLVDSFGAEINAH' A
#
# COMPACT_ATOMS: atom_id res chain seq x y z
N MET A 1 11.37 -23.07 -2.66
CA MET A 1 10.84 -22.52 -3.92
C MET A 1 9.66 -21.63 -3.58
N GLN A 2 9.87 -20.33 -3.44
CA GLN A 2 8.81 -19.33 -3.18
C GLN A 2 9.19 -18.08 -3.97
N THR A 3 8.97 -18.12 -5.29
CA THR A 3 9.30 -16.97 -6.16
C THR A 3 8.26 -16.71 -7.26
N GLU A 4 7.22 -17.55 -7.39
CA GLU A 4 6.17 -17.33 -8.41
C GLU A 4 4.87 -16.74 -7.85
N GLU A 5 4.54 -16.96 -6.57
CA GLU A 5 3.28 -16.46 -5.98
C GLU A 5 3.21 -14.94 -5.84
N ILE A 6 4.36 -14.25 -5.76
CA ILE A 6 4.40 -12.78 -5.62
C ILE A 6 4.07 -12.07 -6.95
N LYS A 7 4.16 -12.78 -8.09
CA LYS A 7 3.98 -12.16 -9.40
C LYS A 7 2.52 -11.83 -9.72
N ASN A 8 1.59 -12.55 -9.08
CA ASN A 8 0.14 -12.42 -9.27
C ASN A 8 -0.59 -12.09 -7.97
N TRP A 9 0.12 -11.55 -6.97
CA TRP A 9 -0.50 -11.11 -5.72
C TRP A 9 -0.69 -9.58 -5.71
N PRO A 10 -1.87 -9.10 -5.30
CA PRO A 10 -3.03 -9.91 -4.94
C PRO A 10 -3.82 -10.39 -6.20
N PRO A 11 -4.56 -11.52 -6.14
CA PRO A 11 -5.41 -11.99 -7.24
C PRO A 11 -6.60 -11.04 -7.44
N GLN A 12 -6.80 -10.49 -8.65
CA GLN A 12 -7.84 -9.48 -8.88
C GLN A 12 -9.23 -9.97 -8.42
N PRO A 13 -9.97 -9.17 -7.63
CA PRO A 13 -11.31 -9.51 -7.19
C PRO A 13 -12.27 -9.45 -8.37
N ASP A 14 -13.42 -10.11 -8.21
CA ASP A 14 -14.56 -9.91 -9.09
C ASP A 14 -14.96 -8.42 -9.06
N PRO A 15 -15.07 -7.72 -10.21
CA PRO A 15 -15.49 -6.31 -10.26
C PRO A 15 -16.91 -6.07 -9.71
N SER A 16 -17.75 -7.11 -9.64
CA SER A 16 -19.07 -7.05 -9.04
C SER A 16 -19.07 -7.16 -7.51
N TRP A 17 -17.91 -7.45 -6.91
CA TRP A 17 -17.76 -7.46 -5.47
C TRP A 17 -17.86 -6.03 -4.93
N PRO A 18 -18.76 -5.75 -3.98
CA PRO A 18 -18.94 -4.39 -3.43
C PRO A 18 -17.64 -3.80 -2.87
N TYR A 19 -16.71 -4.65 -2.43
CA TYR A 19 -15.42 -4.24 -1.88
C TYR A 19 -14.27 -4.23 -2.92
N ALA A 20 -14.55 -4.38 -4.22
CA ALA A 20 -13.54 -4.29 -5.27
C ALA A 20 -12.77 -2.94 -5.26
N PRO A 21 -13.40 -1.77 -5.04
CA PRO A 21 -12.67 -0.51 -4.91
C PRO A 21 -11.72 -0.46 -3.69
N LEU A 22 -12.09 -1.12 -2.59
CA LEU A 22 -11.26 -1.20 -1.38
C LEU A 22 -10.04 -2.09 -1.61
N TYR A 23 -10.21 -3.16 -2.37
CA TYR A 23 -9.11 -4.00 -2.81
C TYR A 23 -8.10 -3.22 -3.69
N ASP A 24 -8.58 -2.39 -4.61
CA ASP A 24 -7.70 -1.54 -5.43
C ASP A 24 -6.89 -0.57 -4.57
N GLY A 25 -7.53 0.02 -3.55
CA GLY A 25 -6.87 0.86 -2.55
C GLY A 25 -5.79 0.13 -1.75
N LEU A 26 -6.09 -1.08 -1.25
CA LEU A 26 -5.13 -1.94 -0.56
C LEU A 26 -3.93 -2.30 -1.46
N THR A 27 -4.19 -2.62 -2.72
CA THR A 27 -3.15 -2.96 -3.70
C THR A 27 -2.22 -1.78 -3.97
N ALA A 28 -2.77 -0.57 -4.09
CA ALA A 28 -1.98 0.65 -4.26
C ALA A 28 -1.08 0.93 -3.04
N ILE A 29 -1.59 0.75 -1.82
CA ILE A 29 -0.81 0.87 -0.57
C ILE A 29 0.32 -0.16 -0.54
N PHE A 30 0.02 -1.41 -0.84
CA PHE A 30 0.97 -2.52 -0.83
C PHE A 30 2.12 -2.27 -1.83
N ASN A 31 1.81 -1.87 -3.06
CA ASN A 31 2.82 -1.58 -4.08
C ASN A 31 3.74 -0.43 -3.67
N LYS A 32 3.19 0.65 -3.09
CA LYS A 32 3.98 1.77 -2.56
C LYS A 32 4.89 1.33 -1.40
N ALA A 33 4.39 0.50 -0.50
CA ALA A 33 5.17 -0.03 0.62
C ALA A 33 6.34 -0.92 0.15
N ILE A 34 6.14 -1.76 -0.88
CA ILE A 34 7.23 -2.57 -1.47
C ILE A 34 8.30 -1.67 -2.08
N VAL A 35 7.91 -0.66 -2.85
CA VAL A 35 8.86 0.28 -3.47
C VAL A 35 9.64 1.02 -2.40
N LEU A 36 8.97 1.52 -1.36
CA LEU A 36 9.63 2.18 -0.23
C LEU A 36 10.61 1.24 0.48
N ARG A 37 10.18 0.00 0.78
CA ARG A 37 11.06 -1.01 1.40
C ARG A 37 12.32 -1.22 0.56
N SER A 38 12.17 -1.38 -0.76
CA SER A 38 13.31 -1.54 -1.66
C SER A 38 14.24 -0.32 -1.69
N GLN A 39 13.68 0.89 -1.56
CA GLN A 39 14.47 2.12 -1.47
C GLN A 39 15.26 2.19 -0.17
N ILE A 40 14.65 1.81 0.97
CA ILE A 40 15.31 1.78 2.28
C ILE A 40 16.44 0.75 2.32
N THR A 41 16.23 -0.45 1.75
CA THR A 41 17.23 -1.52 1.77
C THR A 41 18.45 -1.24 0.89
N ASN A 42 18.36 -0.30 -0.05
CA ASN A 42 19.45 0.07 -0.96
C ASN A 42 20.15 1.38 -0.54
N ILE A 43 19.93 1.86 0.69
CA ILE A 43 20.63 3.03 1.23
C ILE A 43 22.01 2.56 1.74
N GLU A 44 23.07 2.92 1.02
CA GLU A 44 24.45 2.60 1.41
C GLU A 44 24.92 3.42 2.63
N GLU A 45 24.48 4.68 2.75
CA GLU A 45 24.77 5.56 3.89
C GLU A 45 23.56 6.41 4.30
N PRO A 46 23.26 6.52 5.61
CA PRO A 46 22.22 7.42 6.11
C PRO A 46 22.52 8.86 5.71
N ASN A 47 21.56 9.53 5.06
CA ASN A 47 21.68 10.96 4.77
C ASN A 47 20.33 11.67 4.88
N ALA A 48 20.38 12.94 5.28
CA ALA A 48 19.18 13.73 5.59
C ALA A 48 18.22 13.91 4.40
N GLN A 49 18.72 13.85 3.16
CA GLN A 49 17.89 13.94 1.96
C GLN A 49 17.07 12.66 1.78
N THR A 50 17.71 11.50 1.94
CA THR A 50 17.07 10.19 1.89
C THR A 50 16.05 10.03 3.00
N ASP A 51 16.39 10.42 4.23
CA ASP A 51 15.47 10.34 5.37
C ASP A 51 14.21 11.17 5.15
N LYS A 52 14.36 12.39 4.62
CA LYS A 52 13.21 13.24 4.23
C LYS A 52 12.35 12.58 3.17
N LYS A 53 12.95 11.93 2.18
CA LYS A 53 12.22 11.22 1.11
C LYS A 53 11.45 10.02 1.66
N VAL A 54 12.09 9.21 2.51
CA VAL A 54 11.47 8.08 3.21
C VAL A 54 10.31 8.55 4.09
N ALA A 55 10.52 9.61 4.87
CA ALA A 55 9.49 10.18 5.72
C ALA A 55 8.28 10.67 4.91
N ALA A 56 8.51 11.38 3.80
CA ALA A 56 7.43 11.84 2.93
C ALA A 56 6.61 10.67 2.33
N GLN A 57 7.28 9.59 1.91
CA GLN A 57 6.61 8.40 1.39
C GLN A 57 5.83 7.65 2.48
N LEU A 58 6.34 7.59 3.72
CA LEU A 58 5.61 7.03 4.86
C LEU A 58 4.36 7.85 5.19
N THR A 59 4.46 9.19 5.14
CA THR A 59 3.30 10.07 5.32
C THR A 59 2.24 9.83 4.24
N GLU A 60 2.65 9.68 2.98
CA GLU A 60 1.74 9.35 1.87
C GLU A 60 1.03 8.00 2.11
N ILE A 61 1.78 6.95 2.46
CA ILE A 61 1.22 5.63 2.78
C ILE A 61 0.24 5.73 3.96
N SER A 62 0.59 6.46 5.02
CA SER A 62 -0.30 6.66 6.16
C SER A 62 -1.59 7.38 5.78
N GLY A 63 -1.53 8.38 4.90
CA GLY A 63 -2.72 9.07 4.40
C GLY A 63 -3.64 8.15 3.62
N LEU A 64 -3.07 7.29 2.76
CA LEU A 64 -3.84 6.29 2.01
C LEU A 64 -4.49 5.25 2.94
N VAL A 65 -3.78 4.77 3.94
CA VAL A 65 -4.31 3.84 4.96
C VAL A 65 -5.48 4.47 5.71
N ASN A 66 -5.33 5.71 6.17
CA ASN A 66 -6.41 6.41 6.89
C ASN A 66 -7.65 6.60 6.01
N GLY A 67 -7.47 7.05 4.77
CA GLY A 67 -8.59 7.22 3.83
C GLY A 67 -9.31 5.91 3.51
N LEU A 68 -8.56 4.80 3.42
CA LEU A 68 -9.13 3.47 3.26
C LEU A 68 -9.91 3.03 4.50
N VAL A 69 -9.38 3.25 5.70
CA VAL A 69 -10.06 2.94 6.97
C VAL A 69 -11.35 3.73 7.11
N ASP A 70 -11.33 5.03 6.80
CA ASP A 70 -12.51 5.88 6.84
C ASP A 70 -13.59 5.39 5.85
N SER A 71 -13.17 4.99 4.64
CA SER A 71 -14.08 4.44 3.63
C SER A 71 -14.68 3.10 4.08
N PHE A 72 -13.85 2.17 4.58
CA PHE A 72 -14.31 0.87 5.08
C PHE A 72 -15.23 1.01 6.31
N GLY A 73 -14.90 1.93 7.21
CA GLY A 73 -15.73 2.25 8.38
C GLY A 73 -17.07 2.87 7.99
N ALA A 74 -17.10 3.74 6.98
CA ALA A 74 -18.35 4.27 6.45
C ALA A 74 -19.21 3.18 5.80
N GLU A 75 -18.59 2.26 5.06
CA GLU A 75 -19.28 1.22 4.30
C GLU A 75 -19.82 0.09 5.20
N ILE A 76 -19.12 -0.27 6.29
CA ILE A 76 -19.66 -1.17 7.32
C ILE A 76 -20.85 -0.55 8.03
N ASN A 77 -20.81 0.75 8.34
CA ASN A 77 -21.88 1.43 9.08
C ASN A 77 -23.11 1.77 8.21
N ALA A 78 -23.01 1.64 6.88
CA ALA A 78 -24.09 1.88 5.94
C ALA A 78 -24.98 0.65 5.67
N HIS A 79 -24.60 -0.52 6.20
CA HIS A 79 -25.31 -1.80 6.07
C HIS A 79 -25.70 -2.38 7.43
#